data_AF-A0A4Q5REQ1-F1
#
_entry.id   AF-A0A4Q5REQ1-F1
#
_cell.length_a   1.000
_cell.length_b   1.000
_cell.length_c   1.000
_cell.angle_alpha   90.00
_cell.angle_beta   90.00
_cell.angle_gamma   90.00
#
_symmetry.space_group_name_H-M   'P 1'
#
loop_
_entity.id
_entity.type
_entity.pdbx_description
1 polymer ?
#
loop_
_entity_poly.entity_id
_entity_poly.type
_entity_poly.pdbx_seq_one_letter_code
_entity_poly.pdbx_strand_id
1 'polypeptide(L)'
;MSESLPSLRVLPATLSGSSRRSFLRYTGASAALGSLWLAGCKKEDAPPASPTLASFTPASGMPGATITLTGTNLAGTTSVVLGAVAVTFTVVNATTITFTVPATATTGAITVATPGGTATSGSSFAVLPAPATAPTITSFSAGAYQGATVTITGTNFTGATAVTVNGAAATFTVVNATTITFVLPTTTPAGPATIVITGPGGTGTSPALTVLSTTMSVGTGDAGVLNYAYALEQLEAAFYTQVRSGTYYLGLASGSAEKLVLDDLYYHEVIHRDFLKAALTNAGATPLKDLTIDFSSISFNSRTAVLSTAKAFEDLGVAAYNGAGRYIIAPSYLSLAGKIVSVEARHAALIRDLLAESSFVGNDVVALTTANKTLGDPNYAPANSSLERSMSPTEVVAIVNTFLAPGSKLDVSGIR
;
A
#
# COMPACT_ATOMS: atom_id res chain seq x y z
N MET A 1 -3.54 -57.69 33.83
CA MET A 1 -4.34 -57.23 32.69
C MET A 1 -3.70 -55.93 32.21
N SER A 2 -2.50 -55.84 31.61
CA SER A 2 -1.98 -56.46 30.38
C SER A 2 -3.02 -56.59 29.28
N GLU A 3 -3.24 -55.51 28.53
CA GLU A 3 -3.52 -55.58 27.11
C GLU A 3 -2.73 -54.48 26.38
N SER A 4 -1.91 -54.94 25.44
CA SER A 4 -1.03 -54.18 24.57
C SER A 4 -1.75 -53.83 23.27
N LEU A 5 -1.71 -52.56 22.87
CA LEU A 5 -2.19 -52.08 21.57
C LEU A 5 -1.28 -52.60 20.43
N PRO A 6 -1.84 -52.91 19.24
CA PRO A 6 -1.10 -53.53 18.14
C PRO A 6 -0.16 -52.56 17.41
N SER A 7 0.94 -53.13 16.90
CA SER A 7 2.08 -52.44 16.29
C SER A 7 1.76 -51.78 14.94
N LEU A 8 2.27 -50.55 14.76
CA LEU A 8 2.32 -49.86 13.47
C LEU A 8 3.32 -50.58 12.53
N ARG A 9 2.83 -51.10 11.41
CA ARG A 9 3.64 -51.75 10.37
C ARG A 9 4.05 -50.72 9.33
N VAL A 10 5.33 -50.32 9.36
CA VAL A 10 5.96 -49.57 8.26
C VAL A 10 6.36 -50.56 7.17
N LEU A 11 5.89 -50.34 5.94
CA LEU A 11 6.37 -51.02 4.73
C LEU A 11 6.97 -49.98 3.77
N PRO A 12 8.05 -50.34 3.04
CA PRO A 12 8.87 -49.39 2.30
C PRO A 12 8.22 -48.99 0.96
N ALA A 13 8.29 -47.70 0.62
CA ALA A 13 7.98 -47.22 -0.72
C ALA A 13 9.17 -47.52 -1.66
N THR A 14 8.96 -48.44 -2.60
CA THR A 14 9.88 -48.72 -3.70
C THR A 14 9.79 -47.64 -4.78
N LEU A 15 10.94 -47.05 -5.10
CA LEU A 15 11.16 -46.11 -6.20
C LEU A 15 10.98 -46.79 -7.57
N SER A 16 10.18 -46.17 -8.44
CA SER A 16 10.14 -46.40 -9.89
C SER A 16 9.56 -45.12 -10.52
N GLY A 17 10.11 -44.48 -11.54
CA GLY A 17 11.28 -44.72 -12.38
C GLY A 17 11.25 -43.63 -13.44
N SER A 18 12.28 -42.79 -13.48
CA SER A 18 12.43 -41.72 -14.47
C SER A 18 12.78 -42.32 -15.83
N SER A 19 12.05 -41.97 -16.89
CA SER A 19 12.42 -42.33 -18.26
C SER A 19 12.86 -41.09 -19.05
N ARG A 20 14.17 -40.82 -19.00
CA ARG A 20 14.89 -40.14 -20.09
C ARG A 20 15.25 -41.19 -21.14
N ARG A 21 14.98 -40.93 -22.42
CA ARG A 21 15.61 -41.65 -23.53
C ARG A 21 15.98 -40.69 -24.67
N SER A 22 17.27 -40.40 -24.77
CA SER A 22 17.97 -40.17 -26.04
C SER A 22 18.67 -41.47 -26.38
N PHE A 23 18.60 -41.94 -27.62
CA PHE A 23 19.60 -42.85 -28.18
C PHE A 23 19.68 -42.69 -29.70
N LEU A 24 20.91 -42.46 -30.16
CA LEU A 24 21.34 -42.36 -31.54
C LEU A 24 22.12 -43.63 -31.91
N ARG A 25 22.09 -43.98 -33.21
CA ARG A 25 22.94 -44.92 -33.98
C ARG A 25 22.42 -46.37 -34.10
N TYR A 26 22.09 -46.80 -35.32
CA TYR A 26 23.03 -47.57 -36.16
C TYR A 26 22.57 -47.66 -37.62
N THR A 27 23.56 -47.87 -38.48
CA THR A 27 23.61 -48.01 -39.95
C THR A 27 22.85 -49.20 -40.53
N GLY A 28 22.44 -49.09 -41.80
CA GLY A 28 22.04 -50.23 -42.63
C GLY A 28 21.49 -49.81 -43.99
N ALA A 29 22.32 -49.86 -45.02
CA ALA A 29 21.91 -49.76 -46.42
C ALA A 29 21.29 -51.08 -46.88
N SER A 30 20.22 -51.03 -47.69
CA SER A 30 20.03 -51.90 -48.86
C SER A 30 18.79 -51.46 -49.66
N ALA A 31 18.93 -51.59 -50.97
CA ALA A 31 18.00 -51.22 -52.02
C ALA A 31 16.70 -52.03 -52.00
N ALA A 32 15.61 -51.44 -52.50
CA ALA A 32 14.95 -51.86 -53.75
C ALA A 32 13.54 -51.26 -53.90
N LEU A 33 13.33 -50.65 -55.07
CA LEU A 33 12.14 -50.74 -55.92
C LEU A 33 10.80 -50.17 -55.40
N GLY A 34 10.47 -49.01 -55.97
CA GLY A 34 9.29 -48.91 -56.83
C GLY A 34 7.92 -48.96 -56.15
N SER A 35 7.45 -47.79 -55.73
CA SER A 35 6.04 -47.41 -55.91
C SER A 35 5.89 -45.91 -55.66
N LEU A 36 5.90 -45.14 -56.76
CA LEU A 36 5.47 -43.75 -56.78
C LEU A 36 3.96 -43.74 -56.50
N TRP A 37 3.59 -43.59 -55.22
CA TRP A 37 2.21 -43.34 -54.83
C TRP A 37 1.88 -41.87 -55.08
N LEU A 38 1.31 -41.60 -56.26
CA LEU A 38 0.43 -40.45 -56.46
C LEU A 38 -0.85 -40.69 -55.66
N ALA A 39 -0.88 -40.25 -54.40
CA ALA A 39 -2.12 -40.15 -53.64
C ALA A 39 -1.98 -39.12 -52.51
N GLY A 40 -2.55 -37.93 -52.73
CA GLY A 40 -2.78 -36.98 -51.66
C GLY A 40 -2.69 -35.51 -52.05
N CYS A 41 -3.32 -35.08 -53.16
CA CYS A 41 -3.82 -33.71 -53.21
C CYS A 41 -4.84 -33.57 -52.07
N LYS A 42 -4.36 -33.20 -50.88
CA LYS A 42 -5.23 -32.59 -49.87
C LYS A 42 -5.80 -31.36 -50.56
N LYS A 43 -7.13 -31.39 -50.76
CA LYS A 43 -8.02 -30.24 -50.93
C LYS A 43 -7.24 -28.93 -50.87
N GLU A 44 -7.05 -28.28 -52.01
CA GLU A 44 -6.39 -26.98 -52.05
C GLU A 44 -7.03 -26.11 -50.98
N ASP A 45 -6.29 -25.84 -49.91
CA ASP A 45 -6.67 -24.79 -48.98
C ASP A 45 -6.81 -23.56 -49.85
N ALA A 46 -8.01 -22.97 -49.88
CA ALA A 46 -8.27 -21.79 -50.68
C ALA A 46 -7.12 -20.79 -50.44
N PRO A 47 -6.55 -20.19 -51.50
CA PRO A 47 -5.38 -19.32 -51.36
C PRO A 47 -5.65 -18.30 -50.24
N PRO A 48 -4.70 -18.11 -49.30
CA PRO A 48 -4.93 -17.31 -48.11
C PRO A 48 -5.44 -15.93 -48.50
N ALA A 49 -6.55 -15.52 -47.89
CA ALA A 49 -7.20 -14.26 -48.24
C ALA A 49 -6.26 -13.07 -47.99
N SER A 50 -6.22 -12.12 -48.92
CA SER A 50 -5.35 -10.96 -48.80
C SER A 50 -5.68 -10.12 -47.56
N PRO A 51 -4.67 -9.56 -46.89
CA PRO A 51 -4.90 -8.69 -45.75
C PRO A 51 -5.53 -7.37 -46.18
N THR A 52 -6.27 -6.74 -45.27
CA THR A 52 -6.70 -5.33 -45.42
C THR A 52 -6.35 -4.56 -44.16
N LEU A 53 -6.05 -3.27 -44.31
CA LEU A 53 -5.83 -2.35 -43.19
C LEU A 53 -6.94 -1.31 -43.18
N ALA A 54 -7.77 -1.32 -42.15
CA ALA A 54 -8.89 -0.41 -41.98
C ALA A 54 -8.46 0.90 -41.30
N SER A 55 -7.66 0.80 -40.24
CA SER A 55 -7.19 1.97 -39.48
C SER A 55 -5.97 1.65 -38.62
N PHE A 56 -5.31 2.70 -38.14
CA PHE A 56 -4.33 2.62 -37.06
C PHE A 56 -4.57 3.74 -36.06
N THR A 57 -4.24 3.50 -34.80
CA THR A 57 -4.33 4.50 -33.74
C THR A 57 -3.16 4.35 -32.76
N PRO A 58 -2.51 5.45 -32.34
CA PRO A 58 -2.72 6.84 -32.79
C PRO A 58 -2.22 7.12 -34.22
N ALA A 59 -2.60 8.27 -34.80
CA ALA A 59 -2.17 8.66 -36.16
C ALA A 59 -0.74 9.25 -36.22
N SER A 60 -0.19 9.60 -35.06
CA SER A 60 1.17 10.14 -34.89
C SER A 60 1.76 9.68 -33.56
N GLY A 61 3.08 9.74 -33.43
CA GLY A 61 3.76 9.38 -32.21
C GLY A 61 5.29 9.48 -32.32
N MET A 62 5.93 9.62 -31.16
CA MET A 62 7.39 9.60 -31.04
C MET A 62 7.92 8.17 -31.04
N PRO A 63 9.23 7.95 -31.25
CA PRO A 63 9.87 6.69 -30.92
C PRO A 63 9.44 6.13 -29.56
N GLY A 64 9.14 4.83 -29.51
CA GLY A 64 8.62 4.14 -28.34
C GLY A 64 7.09 4.14 -28.21
N ALA A 65 6.35 4.98 -28.96
CA ALA A 65 4.90 4.98 -28.94
C ALA A 65 4.34 3.64 -29.46
N THR A 66 3.35 3.08 -28.75
CA THR A 66 2.63 1.88 -29.21
C THR A 66 1.54 2.27 -30.20
N ILE A 67 1.49 1.58 -31.33
CA ILE A 67 0.47 1.71 -32.38
C ILE A 67 -0.36 0.43 -32.39
N THR A 68 -1.68 0.59 -32.46
CA THR A 68 -2.64 -0.48 -32.74
C THR A 68 -3.13 -0.35 -34.17
N LEU A 69 -2.99 -1.42 -34.94
CA LEU A 69 -3.39 -1.53 -36.33
C LEU A 69 -4.60 -2.48 -36.43
N THR A 70 -5.66 -2.05 -37.10
CA THR A 70 -6.93 -2.78 -37.25
C THR A 70 -7.18 -3.11 -38.71
N GLY A 71 -7.61 -4.34 -39.00
CA GLY A 71 -7.78 -4.83 -40.37
C GLY A 71 -8.47 -6.19 -40.46
N THR A 72 -8.21 -6.91 -41.55
CA THR A 72 -8.67 -8.30 -41.75
C THR A 72 -7.52 -9.19 -42.21
N ASN A 73 -7.64 -10.50 -41.94
CA ASN A 73 -6.69 -11.55 -42.34
C ASN A 73 -5.25 -11.33 -41.83
N LEU A 74 -5.08 -10.79 -40.63
CA LEU A 74 -3.80 -10.42 -40.02
C LEU A 74 -3.14 -11.54 -39.19
N ALA A 75 -3.79 -12.70 -39.01
CA ALA A 75 -3.30 -13.76 -38.12
C ALA A 75 -1.94 -14.34 -38.56
N GLY A 76 -1.66 -14.34 -39.87
CA GLY A 76 -0.44 -14.86 -40.46
C GLY A 76 0.60 -13.79 -40.80
N THR A 77 0.58 -12.61 -40.16
CA THR A 77 1.53 -11.54 -40.48
C THR A 77 2.97 -11.97 -40.23
N THR A 78 3.80 -11.82 -41.26
CA THR A 78 5.23 -12.14 -41.24
C THR A 78 6.11 -10.90 -41.17
N SER A 79 5.61 -9.74 -41.58
CA SER A 79 6.32 -8.47 -41.44
C SER A 79 5.37 -7.28 -41.31
N VAL A 80 5.84 -6.28 -40.55
CA VAL A 80 5.26 -4.95 -40.46
C VAL A 80 6.38 -3.94 -40.71
N VAL A 81 6.11 -2.95 -41.56
CA VAL A 81 7.06 -1.90 -41.92
C VAL A 81 6.38 -0.55 -41.74
N LEU A 82 7.05 0.37 -41.04
CA LEU A 82 6.64 1.77 -40.93
C LEU A 82 7.56 2.62 -41.80
N GLY A 83 7.02 3.16 -42.90
CA GLY A 83 7.81 3.83 -43.93
C GLY A 83 8.77 2.85 -44.59
N ALA A 84 10.07 2.97 -44.31
CA ALA A 84 11.11 2.05 -44.77
C ALA A 84 11.69 1.15 -43.66
N VAL A 85 11.20 1.29 -42.42
CA VAL A 85 11.78 0.63 -41.24
C VAL A 85 10.93 -0.56 -40.82
N ALA A 86 11.51 -1.76 -40.82
CA ALA A 86 10.88 -2.94 -40.24
C ALA A 86 10.72 -2.78 -38.73
N VAL A 87 9.54 -3.13 -38.21
CA VAL A 87 9.21 -3.01 -36.79
C VAL A 87 9.02 -4.39 -36.16
N THR A 88 9.32 -4.52 -34.87
CA THR A 88 8.88 -5.67 -34.08
C THR A 88 7.40 -5.50 -33.74
N PHE A 89 6.59 -6.53 -33.95
CA PHE A 89 5.14 -6.47 -33.78
C PHE A 89 4.62 -7.70 -33.03
N THR A 90 3.42 -7.56 -32.48
CA THR A 90 2.63 -8.63 -31.89
C THR A 90 1.35 -8.78 -32.69
N VAL A 91 1.09 -9.98 -33.19
CA VAL A 91 -0.23 -10.33 -33.74
C VAL A 91 -1.14 -10.65 -32.56
N VAL A 92 -2.14 -9.80 -32.32
CA VAL A 92 -3.10 -10.00 -31.21
C VAL A 92 -4.16 -11.01 -31.64
N ASN A 93 -4.69 -10.86 -32.86
CA ASN A 93 -5.65 -11.77 -33.48
C ASN A 93 -5.73 -11.50 -35.00
N ALA A 94 -6.69 -12.13 -35.70
CA ALA A 94 -6.86 -12.00 -37.15
C ALA A 94 -7.24 -10.59 -37.65
N THR A 95 -7.56 -9.65 -36.77
CA THR A 95 -7.97 -8.28 -37.12
C THR A 95 -7.15 -7.21 -36.40
N THR A 96 -6.18 -7.57 -35.56
CA THR A 96 -5.42 -6.61 -34.74
C THR A 96 -3.95 -6.98 -34.62
N ILE A 97 -3.09 -5.99 -34.87
CA ILE A 97 -1.64 -6.03 -34.63
C ILE A 97 -1.25 -4.85 -33.75
N THR A 98 -0.31 -5.04 -32.83
CA THR A 98 0.33 -3.94 -32.10
C THR A 98 1.83 -3.92 -32.36
N PHE A 99 2.42 -2.72 -32.41
CA PHE A 99 3.88 -2.55 -32.51
C PHE A 99 4.31 -1.22 -31.90
N THR A 100 5.61 -1.03 -31.65
CA THR A 100 6.18 0.23 -31.15
C THR A 100 6.95 0.96 -32.23
N VAL A 101 6.85 2.29 -32.28
CA VAL A 101 7.62 3.14 -33.22
C VAL A 101 9.13 2.99 -32.93
N PRO A 102 9.94 2.50 -33.88
CA PRO A 102 11.40 2.44 -33.70
C PRO A 102 12.05 3.83 -33.64
N ALA A 103 13.22 3.92 -33.00
CA ALA A 103 14.02 5.15 -32.94
C ALA A 103 14.46 5.67 -34.32
N THR A 104 14.61 4.79 -35.30
CA THR A 104 15.05 5.13 -36.66
C THR A 104 13.90 5.32 -37.65
N ALA A 105 12.65 5.21 -37.20
CA ALA A 105 11.50 5.32 -38.10
C ALA A 105 11.34 6.74 -38.65
N THR A 106 10.86 6.83 -39.89
CA THR A 106 10.46 8.08 -40.53
C THR A 106 8.96 8.06 -40.78
N THR A 107 8.34 9.23 -40.90
CA THR A 107 6.94 9.36 -41.33
C THR A 107 6.70 8.58 -42.61
N GLY A 108 5.62 7.80 -42.64
CA GLY A 108 5.28 6.98 -43.80
C GLY A 108 4.09 6.06 -43.56
N ALA A 109 3.66 5.37 -44.62
CA ALA A 109 2.60 4.38 -44.54
C ALA A 109 3.07 3.13 -43.75
N ILE A 110 2.10 2.40 -43.21
CA ILE A 110 2.32 1.12 -42.54
C ILE A 110 2.00 0.02 -43.55
N THR A 111 2.96 -0.85 -43.82
CA THR A 111 2.78 -2.01 -44.71
C THR A 111 2.86 -3.29 -43.90
N VAL A 112 1.91 -4.19 -44.14
CA VAL A 112 1.81 -5.51 -43.53
C VAL A 112 1.89 -6.58 -44.62
N ALA A 113 2.73 -7.59 -44.42
CA ALA A 113 2.79 -8.76 -45.28
C ALA A 113 2.25 -10.00 -44.55
N THR A 114 1.42 -10.77 -45.24
CA THR A 114 0.95 -12.10 -44.84
C THR A 114 1.16 -13.07 -46.01
N PRO A 115 1.03 -14.40 -45.81
CA PRO A 115 1.01 -15.35 -46.92
C PRO A 115 -0.04 -15.05 -48.00
N GLY A 116 -1.11 -14.31 -47.66
CA GLY A 116 -2.16 -13.89 -48.60
C GLY A 116 -1.86 -12.62 -49.40
N GLY A 117 -0.70 -12.00 -49.18
CA GLY A 117 -0.27 -10.78 -49.88
C GLY A 117 0.08 -9.63 -48.92
N THR A 118 0.13 -8.41 -49.46
CA THR A 118 0.50 -7.21 -48.70
C THR A 118 -0.66 -6.22 -48.61
N ALA A 119 -0.81 -5.54 -47.48
CA ALA A 119 -1.70 -4.42 -47.31
C ALA A 119 -0.92 -3.19 -46.82
N THR A 120 -1.26 -2.02 -47.35
CA THR A 120 -0.66 -0.74 -46.96
C THR A 120 -1.75 0.18 -46.42
N SER A 121 -1.46 0.92 -45.35
CA SER A 121 -2.40 1.84 -44.74
C SER A 121 -2.77 2.98 -45.71
N GLY A 122 -4.04 3.39 -45.70
CA GLY A 122 -4.52 4.47 -46.59
C GLY A 122 -3.95 5.86 -46.25
N SER A 123 -3.46 6.05 -45.03
CA SER A 123 -2.78 7.26 -44.56
C SER A 123 -1.39 6.93 -44.00
N SER A 124 -0.51 7.93 -43.97
CA SER A 124 0.80 7.81 -43.32
C SER A 124 0.68 8.04 -41.82
N PHE A 125 1.44 7.26 -41.04
CA PHE A 125 1.67 7.55 -39.64
C PHE A 125 2.75 8.65 -39.54
N ALA A 126 2.46 9.72 -38.79
CA ALA A 126 3.42 10.79 -38.59
C ALA A 126 4.37 10.48 -37.43
N VAL A 127 5.64 10.19 -37.75
CA VAL A 127 6.68 10.04 -36.74
C VAL A 127 7.09 11.42 -36.26
N LEU A 128 6.80 11.72 -35.00
CA LEU A 128 7.17 12.97 -34.37
C LEU A 128 8.67 12.91 -33.97
N PRO A 129 9.43 14.00 -34.15
CA PRO A 129 10.81 14.04 -33.68
C PRO A 129 10.86 13.83 -32.17
N ALA A 130 11.82 13.04 -31.71
CA ALA A 130 12.12 12.96 -30.28
C ALA A 130 12.59 14.36 -29.81
N PRO A 131 12.14 14.83 -28.62
CA PRO A 131 12.66 16.07 -28.04
C PRO A 131 14.19 16.04 -27.99
N ALA A 132 14.84 17.01 -28.63
CA ALA A 132 16.31 17.07 -28.65
C ALA A 132 16.92 17.48 -27.30
N THR A 133 16.09 17.94 -26.36
CA THR A 133 16.52 18.42 -25.04
C THR A 133 15.93 17.56 -23.94
N ALA A 134 16.73 17.33 -22.90
CA ALA A 134 16.32 16.60 -21.72
C ALA A 134 15.14 17.29 -21.02
N PRO A 135 14.36 16.53 -20.22
CA PRO A 135 13.40 17.11 -19.29
C PRO A 135 14.06 18.15 -18.39
N THR A 136 13.38 19.27 -18.12
CA THR A 136 13.81 20.20 -17.07
C THR A 136 12.74 20.27 -15.99
N ILE A 137 13.17 20.32 -14.73
CA ILE A 137 12.27 20.42 -13.58
C ILE A 137 12.41 21.82 -13.02
N THR A 138 11.34 22.62 -13.09
CA THR A 138 11.35 24.03 -12.71
C THR A 138 10.74 24.26 -11.34
N SER A 139 9.70 23.52 -10.96
CA SER A 139 9.09 23.66 -9.64
C SER A 139 8.39 22.40 -9.14
N PHE A 140 8.36 22.26 -7.82
CA PHE A 140 7.69 21.21 -7.06
C PHE A 140 7.61 21.66 -5.58
N SER A 141 6.84 20.97 -4.74
CA SER A 141 6.81 21.27 -3.30
C SER A 141 8.17 20.95 -2.66
N ALA A 142 8.72 21.87 -1.87
CA ALA A 142 10.04 21.70 -1.26
C ALA A 142 10.13 20.47 -0.32
N GLY A 143 9.00 20.00 0.20
CA GLY A 143 8.90 18.74 0.93
C GLY A 143 7.63 17.96 0.60
N ALA A 144 7.69 16.65 0.83
CA ALA A 144 6.56 15.73 0.64
C ALA A 144 6.69 14.51 1.56
N TYR A 145 5.57 14.04 2.08
CA TYR A 145 5.53 12.79 2.86
C TYR A 145 5.67 11.58 1.93
N GLN A 146 6.33 10.54 2.42
CA GLN A 146 6.30 9.21 1.80
C GLN A 146 4.85 8.81 1.44
N GLY A 147 4.63 8.32 0.22
CA GLY A 147 3.31 7.95 -0.30
C GLY A 147 2.44 9.13 -0.78
N ALA A 148 2.87 10.38 -0.61
CA ALA A 148 2.13 11.53 -1.12
C ALA A 148 2.28 11.66 -2.63
N THR A 149 1.23 12.15 -3.29
CA THR A 149 1.31 12.60 -4.68
C THR A 149 2.03 13.93 -4.75
N VAL A 150 3.09 14.00 -5.56
CA VAL A 150 3.87 15.19 -5.86
C VAL A 150 3.59 15.63 -7.28
N THR A 151 3.27 16.91 -7.47
CA THR A 151 3.15 17.53 -8.79
C THR A 151 4.43 18.27 -9.12
N ILE A 152 4.99 17.99 -10.29
CA ILE A 152 6.19 18.63 -10.80
C ILE A 152 5.85 19.44 -12.05
N THR A 153 6.40 20.65 -12.14
CA THR A 153 6.32 21.52 -13.32
C THR A 153 7.68 21.59 -13.99
N GLY A 154 7.69 21.70 -15.31
CA GLY A 154 8.91 21.69 -16.08
C GLY A 154 8.69 21.82 -17.58
N THR A 155 9.63 21.27 -18.35
CA THR A 155 9.53 21.17 -19.82
C THR A 155 9.91 19.78 -20.29
N ASN A 156 9.48 19.45 -21.52
CA ASN A 156 9.84 18.22 -22.23
C ASN A 156 9.45 16.91 -21.49
N PHE A 157 8.29 16.90 -20.82
CA PHE A 157 7.80 15.72 -20.10
C PHE A 157 7.03 14.72 -20.98
N THR A 158 6.62 15.11 -22.18
CA THR A 158 5.92 14.21 -23.10
C THR A 158 6.80 13.00 -23.42
N GLY A 159 6.27 11.79 -23.22
CA GLY A 159 7.01 10.55 -23.46
C GLY A 159 8.01 10.17 -22.36
N ALA A 160 7.97 10.82 -21.19
CA ALA A 160 8.74 10.37 -20.03
C ALA A 160 8.46 8.89 -19.73
N THR A 161 9.52 8.12 -19.53
CA THR A 161 9.47 6.65 -19.35
C THR A 161 9.75 6.23 -17.92
N ALA A 162 10.38 7.09 -17.11
CA ALA A 162 10.62 6.83 -15.70
C ALA A 162 10.65 8.11 -14.88
N VAL A 163 10.15 8.01 -13.65
CA VAL A 163 10.40 8.97 -12.57
C VAL A 163 11.01 8.18 -11.42
N THR A 164 12.13 8.65 -10.89
CA THR A 164 12.76 8.06 -9.71
C THR A 164 13.01 9.13 -8.65
N VAL A 165 13.00 8.73 -7.39
CA VAL A 165 13.39 9.57 -6.26
C VAL A 165 14.52 8.87 -5.52
N ASN A 166 15.72 9.47 -5.53
CA ASN A 166 16.94 8.85 -5.01
C ASN A 166 17.17 7.43 -5.56
N GLY A 167 16.87 7.22 -6.86
CA GLY A 167 16.97 5.93 -7.54
C GLY A 167 15.80 4.97 -7.33
N ALA A 168 14.91 5.21 -6.35
CA ALA A 168 13.70 4.41 -6.17
C ALA A 168 12.65 4.76 -7.22
N ALA A 169 12.11 3.76 -7.92
CA ALA A 169 11.09 3.97 -8.94
C ALA A 169 9.77 4.48 -8.33
N ALA A 170 9.22 5.55 -8.91
CA ALA A 170 7.93 6.11 -8.54
C ALA A 170 6.87 5.76 -9.59
N THR A 171 5.63 5.53 -9.15
CA THR A 171 4.48 5.49 -10.06
C THR A 171 4.16 6.93 -10.48
N PHE A 172 3.94 7.17 -11.77
CA PHE A 172 3.75 8.53 -12.28
C PHE A 172 2.77 8.57 -13.45
N THR A 173 2.23 9.78 -13.67
CA THR A 173 1.37 10.12 -14.79
C THR A 173 1.94 11.36 -15.47
N VAL A 174 2.15 11.28 -16.78
CA VAL A 174 2.42 12.46 -17.60
C VAL A 174 1.09 13.14 -17.88
N VAL A 175 0.85 14.30 -17.25
CA VAL A 175 -0.39 15.07 -17.44
C VAL A 175 -0.33 15.81 -18.77
N ASN A 176 0.80 16.44 -19.06
CA ASN A 176 1.09 17.11 -20.33
C ASN A 176 2.61 17.37 -20.45
N ALA A 177 3.03 18.11 -21.48
CA ALA A 177 4.44 18.40 -21.76
C ALA A 177 5.19 19.16 -20.65
N THR A 178 4.47 19.80 -19.72
CA THR A 178 5.03 20.63 -18.66
C THR A 178 4.67 20.16 -17.25
N THR A 179 3.87 19.10 -17.14
CA THR A 179 3.36 18.63 -15.84
C THR A 179 3.37 17.11 -15.76
N ILE A 180 3.99 16.60 -14.69
CA ILE A 180 3.92 15.20 -14.27
C ILE A 180 3.41 15.18 -12.83
N THR A 181 2.61 14.17 -12.49
CA THR A 181 2.33 13.80 -11.10
C THR A 181 2.97 12.45 -10.82
N PHE A 182 3.52 12.27 -9.62
CA PHE A 182 4.06 10.97 -9.20
C PHE A 182 3.75 10.71 -7.73
N VAL A 183 3.73 9.45 -7.32
CA VAL A 183 3.61 9.06 -5.91
C VAL A 183 5.01 8.86 -5.33
N LEU A 184 5.37 9.61 -4.30
CA LEU A 184 6.66 9.47 -3.62
C LEU A 184 6.77 8.06 -3.02
N PRO A 185 7.77 7.24 -3.37
CA PRO A 185 7.83 5.86 -2.90
C PRO A 185 7.89 5.80 -1.37
N THR A 186 7.10 4.91 -0.77
CA THR A 186 7.02 4.74 0.69
C THR A 186 8.32 4.23 1.31
N THR A 187 9.19 3.63 0.50
CA THR A 187 10.52 3.13 0.90
C THR A 187 11.62 4.19 0.81
N THR A 188 11.32 5.38 0.29
CA THR A 188 12.32 6.46 0.16
C THR A 188 12.71 6.95 1.56
N PRO A 189 13.99 6.89 1.97
CA PRO A 189 14.41 7.39 3.28
C PRO A 189 14.05 8.87 3.46
N ALA A 190 13.73 9.26 4.69
CA ALA A 190 13.52 10.66 5.03
C ALA A 190 14.82 11.47 4.88
N GLY A 191 14.68 12.75 4.55
CA GLY A 191 15.81 13.66 4.31
C GLY A 191 15.89 14.15 2.85
N PRO A 192 17.04 14.75 2.46
CA PRO A 192 17.24 15.27 1.11
C PRO A 192 17.20 14.15 0.07
N ALA A 193 16.43 14.35 -0.99
CA ALA A 193 16.31 13.43 -2.11
C ALA A 193 16.28 14.18 -3.44
N THR A 194 16.60 13.48 -4.52
CA THR A 194 16.65 14.04 -5.87
C THR A 194 15.64 13.33 -6.75
N ILE A 195 14.85 14.10 -7.49
CA ILE A 195 13.92 13.60 -8.50
C ILE A 195 14.67 13.51 -9.82
N VAL A 196 14.59 12.37 -10.49
CA VAL A 196 15.13 12.16 -11.84
C VAL A 196 14.01 11.72 -12.77
N ILE A 197 13.83 12.44 -13.88
CA ILE A 197 12.89 12.09 -14.95
C ILE A 197 13.70 11.63 -16.15
N THR A 198 13.38 10.44 -16.65
CA THR A 198 13.96 9.92 -17.90
C THR A 198 12.94 10.07 -19.01
N GLY A 199 13.34 10.68 -20.11
CA GLY A 199 12.53 10.81 -21.32
C GLY A 199 13.37 10.67 -22.58
N PRO A 200 12.76 10.83 -23.78
CA PRO A 200 13.43 10.57 -25.05
C PRO A 200 14.60 11.53 -25.33
N GLY A 201 14.58 12.73 -24.75
CA GLY A 201 15.68 13.71 -24.84
C GLY A 201 16.78 13.55 -23.80
N GLY A 202 16.74 12.50 -22.98
CA GLY A 202 17.68 12.24 -21.89
C GLY A 202 17.05 12.38 -20.51
N THR A 203 17.88 12.68 -19.51
CA THR A 203 17.46 12.74 -18.09
C THR A 203 17.47 14.16 -17.53
N GLY A 204 16.38 14.55 -16.89
CA GLY A 204 16.28 15.78 -16.08
C GLY A 204 16.42 15.48 -14.60
N THR A 205 17.14 16.32 -13.87
CA THR A 205 17.36 16.18 -12.42
C THR A 205 16.87 17.42 -11.68
N SER A 206 16.19 17.23 -10.55
CA SER A 206 15.69 18.34 -9.72
C SER A 206 16.74 18.87 -8.74
N PRO A 207 16.57 20.09 -8.21
CA PRO A 207 17.07 20.44 -6.87
C PRO A 207 16.59 19.46 -5.79
N ALA A 208 17.14 19.57 -4.58
CA ALA A 208 16.78 18.67 -3.48
C ALA A 208 15.31 18.85 -3.04
N LEU A 209 14.57 17.74 -3.03
CA LEU A 209 13.30 17.54 -2.34
C LEU A 209 13.58 17.09 -0.90
N THR A 210 12.84 17.58 0.08
CA THR A 210 12.88 17.03 1.44
C THR A 210 11.81 15.94 1.60
N VAL A 211 12.24 14.69 1.69
CA VAL A 211 11.34 13.57 2.03
C VAL A 211 11.02 13.63 3.51
N LEU A 212 9.75 13.81 3.83
CA LEU A 212 9.25 13.86 5.18
C LEU A 212 8.84 12.45 5.61
N SER A 213 9.25 12.05 6.82
CA SER A 213 8.78 10.80 7.41
C SER A 213 7.29 10.93 7.75
N THR A 214 6.52 9.89 7.41
CA THR A 214 5.11 9.83 7.82
C THR A 214 4.97 9.48 9.29
N THR A 215 5.96 8.78 9.85
CA THR A 215 5.97 8.29 11.23
C THR A 215 7.15 8.85 12.04
N MET A 216 7.02 8.77 13.36
CA MET A 216 8.07 9.07 14.34
C MET A 216 8.32 7.82 15.17
N SER A 217 9.59 7.42 15.27
CA SER A 217 9.96 6.32 16.16
C SER A 217 9.75 6.74 17.61
N VAL A 218 9.06 5.89 18.38
CA VAL A 218 8.95 6.07 19.83
C VAL A 218 10.26 5.77 20.56
N GLY A 219 11.22 5.11 19.91
CA GLY A 219 12.48 4.67 20.49
C GLY A 219 12.49 3.18 20.84
N THR A 220 13.38 2.79 21.75
CA THR A 220 13.61 1.40 22.17
C THR A 220 13.74 1.28 23.69
N GLY A 221 13.56 0.06 24.22
CA GLY A 221 13.62 -0.21 25.66
C GLY A 221 12.61 0.60 26.47
N ASP A 222 12.91 0.82 27.75
CA ASP A 222 12.03 1.53 28.67
C ASP A 222 11.67 2.95 28.20
N ALA A 223 12.65 3.70 27.70
CA ALA A 223 12.41 5.03 27.15
C ALA A 223 11.46 4.99 25.95
N GLY A 224 11.56 3.95 25.11
CA GLY A 224 10.64 3.70 24.01
C GLY A 224 9.21 3.46 24.49
N VAL A 225 9.03 2.64 25.53
CA VAL A 225 7.72 2.38 26.13
C VAL A 225 7.13 3.64 26.78
N LEU A 226 7.95 4.44 27.46
CA LEU A 226 7.51 5.70 28.05
C LEU A 226 7.14 6.76 27.00
N ASN A 227 7.88 6.85 25.89
CA ASN A 227 7.52 7.73 24.77
C ASN A 227 6.24 7.28 24.06
N TYR A 228 6.04 5.96 23.96
CA TYR A 228 4.80 5.39 23.46
C TYR A 228 3.62 5.76 24.36
N ALA A 229 3.71 5.55 25.67
CA ALA A 229 2.70 5.98 26.63
C ALA A 229 2.46 7.50 26.55
N TYR A 230 3.53 8.31 26.55
CA TYR A 230 3.44 9.77 26.41
C TYR A 230 2.69 10.20 25.14
N ALA A 231 2.85 9.49 24.03
CA ALA A 231 2.11 9.77 22.81
C ALA A 231 0.61 9.45 22.92
N LEU A 232 0.24 8.40 23.66
CA LEU A 232 -1.17 8.08 23.93
C LEU A 232 -1.82 9.13 24.83
N GLU A 233 -1.15 9.53 25.91
CA GLU A 233 -1.64 10.60 26.78
C GLU A 233 -1.78 11.94 26.06
N GLN A 234 -0.92 12.22 25.07
CA GLN A 234 -1.09 13.39 24.20
C GLN A 234 -2.39 13.32 23.39
N LEU A 235 -2.77 12.14 22.89
CA LEU A 235 -4.02 11.92 22.17
C LEU A 235 -5.23 12.18 23.07
N GLU A 236 -5.24 11.61 24.26
CA GLU A 236 -6.37 11.70 25.19
C GLU A 236 -6.49 13.11 25.79
N ALA A 237 -5.37 13.74 26.17
CA ALA A 237 -5.37 15.12 26.62
C ALA A 237 -5.87 16.08 25.54
N ALA A 238 -5.49 15.87 24.28
CA ALA A 238 -6.02 16.67 23.17
C ALA A 238 -7.51 16.42 22.94
N PHE A 239 -7.96 15.17 23.06
CA PHE A 239 -9.37 14.80 22.92
C PHE A 239 -10.24 15.54 23.95
N TYR A 240 -9.89 15.45 25.25
CA TYR A 240 -10.67 16.13 26.28
C TYR A 240 -10.56 17.66 26.21
N THR A 241 -9.43 18.20 25.73
CA THR A 241 -9.33 19.63 25.40
C THR A 241 -10.40 20.03 24.37
N GLN A 242 -10.56 19.22 23.33
CA GLN A 242 -11.54 19.46 22.28
C GLN A 242 -12.99 19.22 22.75
N VAL A 243 -13.21 18.22 23.61
CA VAL A 243 -14.52 18.00 24.29
C VAL A 243 -14.96 19.25 25.02
N ARG A 244 -14.08 19.87 25.83
CA ARG A 244 -14.41 21.07 26.61
C ARG A 244 -14.72 22.31 25.75
N SER A 245 -14.32 22.29 24.48
CA SER A 245 -14.60 23.33 23.50
C SER A 245 -15.88 23.07 22.68
N GLY A 246 -16.43 21.85 22.73
CA GLY A 246 -17.59 21.43 21.95
C GLY A 246 -18.92 21.88 22.53
N THR A 247 -19.94 22.08 21.67
CA THR A 247 -21.25 22.58 22.14
C THR A 247 -21.98 21.60 23.05
N TYR A 248 -21.69 20.29 22.94
CA TYR A 248 -22.20 19.29 23.87
C TYR A 248 -21.76 19.59 25.32
N TYR A 249 -20.46 19.73 25.56
CA TYR A 249 -19.93 20.01 26.89
C TYR A 249 -20.37 21.40 27.39
N LEU A 250 -20.37 22.41 26.52
CA LEU A 250 -20.81 23.76 26.87
C LEU A 250 -22.29 23.84 27.24
N GLY A 251 -23.12 22.94 26.68
CA GLY A 251 -24.54 22.82 27.00
C GLY A 251 -24.85 22.09 28.32
N LEU A 252 -23.87 21.40 28.92
CA LEU A 252 -24.07 20.72 30.20
C LEU A 252 -24.24 21.74 31.35
N ALA A 253 -25.22 21.48 32.23
CA ALA A 253 -25.44 22.30 33.41
C ALA A 253 -24.21 22.32 34.32
N SER A 254 -23.86 23.51 34.82
CA SER A 254 -22.78 23.68 35.80
C SER A 254 -23.01 22.79 37.02
N GLY A 255 -21.99 22.03 37.41
CA GLY A 255 -22.06 21.10 38.54
C GLY A 255 -22.82 19.79 38.29
N SER A 256 -23.29 19.53 37.06
CA SER A 256 -23.81 18.21 36.71
C SER A 256 -22.72 17.14 36.82
N ALA A 257 -23.10 15.93 37.24
CA ALA A 257 -22.16 14.82 37.42
C ALA A 257 -21.35 14.53 36.15
N GLU A 258 -22.01 14.50 34.99
CA GLU A 258 -21.37 14.30 33.70
C GLU A 258 -20.32 15.38 33.38
N LYS A 259 -20.62 16.65 33.65
CA LYS A 259 -19.66 17.74 33.42
C LYS A 259 -18.46 17.64 34.36
N LEU A 260 -18.68 17.30 35.63
CA LEU A 260 -17.62 17.11 36.62
C LEU A 260 -16.72 15.92 36.25
N VAL A 261 -17.29 14.81 35.78
CA VAL A 261 -16.52 13.66 35.28
C VAL A 261 -15.66 14.08 34.09
N LEU A 262 -16.23 14.74 33.07
CA LEU A 262 -15.45 15.18 31.90
C LEU A 262 -14.36 16.21 32.25
N ASP A 263 -14.58 17.06 33.26
CA ASP A 263 -13.55 17.97 33.76
C ASP A 263 -12.42 17.19 34.47
N ASP A 264 -12.76 16.19 35.28
CA ASP A 264 -11.78 15.36 35.99
C ASP A 264 -10.92 14.54 35.03
N LEU A 265 -11.53 13.90 34.02
CA LEU A 265 -10.78 13.20 32.97
C LEU A 265 -9.83 14.15 32.23
N TYR A 266 -10.30 15.34 31.82
CA TYR A 266 -9.42 16.34 31.20
C TYR A 266 -8.17 16.65 32.04
N TYR A 267 -8.33 16.86 33.35
CA TYR A 267 -7.19 17.18 34.21
C TYR A 267 -6.27 15.97 34.39
N HIS A 268 -6.82 14.76 34.51
CA HIS A 268 -6.03 13.54 34.60
C HIS A 268 -5.17 13.32 33.35
N GLU A 269 -5.74 13.42 32.14
CA GLU A 269 -4.98 13.23 30.90
C GLU A 269 -3.87 14.27 30.72
N VAL A 270 -4.14 15.52 31.08
CA VAL A 270 -3.12 16.58 31.07
C VAL A 270 -2.00 16.25 32.06
N ILE A 271 -2.34 15.76 33.25
CA ILE A 271 -1.36 15.36 34.27
C ILE A 271 -0.56 14.14 33.80
N HIS A 272 -1.18 13.11 33.24
CA HIS A 272 -0.48 11.92 32.74
C HIS A 272 0.53 12.27 31.66
N ARG A 273 0.10 13.05 30.65
CA ARG A 273 0.96 13.56 29.58
C ARG A 273 2.16 14.32 30.14
N ASP A 274 1.92 15.31 31.00
CA ASP A 274 2.97 16.19 31.51
C ASP A 274 3.90 15.44 32.47
N PHE A 275 3.35 14.51 33.24
CA PHE A 275 4.09 13.60 34.10
C PHE A 275 5.05 12.73 33.28
N LEU A 276 4.59 12.10 32.19
CA LEU A 276 5.44 11.25 31.35
C LEU A 276 6.51 12.06 30.62
N LYS A 277 6.19 13.28 30.16
CA LYS A 277 7.17 14.21 29.60
C LYS A 277 8.30 14.51 30.59
N ALA A 278 7.94 14.78 31.84
CA ALA A 278 8.90 15.02 32.91
C ALA A 278 9.71 13.75 33.23
N ALA A 279 9.07 12.58 33.29
CA ALA A 279 9.73 11.30 33.53
C ALA A 279 10.78 10.97 32.45
N LEU A 280 10.44 11.15 31.17
CA LEU A 280 11.36 11.00 30.03
C LEU A 280 12.55 11.95 30.13
N THR A 281 12.28 13.23 30.37
CA THR A 281 13.32 14.26 30.49
C THR A 281 14.28 13.94 31.65
N ASN A 282 13.74 13.56 32.81
CA ASN A 282 14.53 13.18 33.99
C ASN A 282 15.32 11.88 33.78
N ALA A 283 14.86 11.01 32.89
CA ALA A 283 15.59 9.80 32.48
C ALA A 283 16.71 10.09 31.46
N GLY A 284 16.89 11.34 31.03
CA GLY A 284 17.83 11.70 29.96
C GLY A 284 17.38 11.24 28.56
N ALA A 285 16.12 10.82 28.41
CA ALA A 285 15.51 10.51 27.13
C ALA A 285 14.93 11.78 26.49
N THR A 286 14.87 11.82 25.16
CA THR A 286 14.21 12.91 24.44
C THR A 286 12.71 12.60 24.32
N PRO A 287 11.81 13.41 24.92
CA PRO A 287 10.39 13.25 24.71
C PRO A 287 10.03 13.49 23.25
N LEU A 288 9.01 12.78 22.75
CA LEU A 288 8.45 13.07 21.44
C LEU A 288 8.00 14.54 21.34
N LYS A 289 8.01 15.09 20.12
CA LYS A 289 7.40 16.40 19.87
C LYS A 289 5.90 16.34 20.13
N ASP A 290 5.30 17.53 20.21
CA ASP A 290 3.84 17.62 20.31
C ASP A 290 3.19 17.00 19.05
N LEU A 291 2.16 16.18 19.28
CA LEU A 291 1.44 15.49 18.21
C LEU A 291 0.47 16.43 17.52
N THR A 292 0.41 16.35 16.19
CA THR A 292 -0.66 16.95 15.40
C THR A 292 -1.76 15.92 15.23
N ILE A 293 -2.90 16.20 15.86
CA ILE A 293 -4.01 15.26 15.99
C ILE A 293 -5.14 15.64 15.02
N ASP A 294 -5.73 14.63 14.41
CA ASP A 294 -6.83 14.74 13.48
C ASP A 294 -8.10 14.15 14.09
N PHE A 295 -8.97 15.04 14.59
CA PHE A 295 -10.30 14.68 15.10
C PHE A 295 -11.42 15.00 14.10
N SER A 296 -11.11 15.14 12.81
CA SER A 296 -12.11 15.49 11.78
C SER A 296 -13.27 14.49 11.68
N SER A 297 -13.08 13.25 12.13
CA SER A 297 -14.11 12.22 12.17
C SER A 297 -15.02 12.26 13.41
N ILE A 298 -14.76 13.14 14.38
CA ILE A 298 -15.48 13.18 15.67
C ILE A 298 -16.33 14.45 15.74
N SER A 299 -17.62 14.28 16.04
CA SER A 299 -18.51 15.41 16.34
C SER A 299 -18.54 15.74 17.83
N PHE A 300 -17.87 16.82 18.22
CA PHE A 300 -17.88 17.32 19.61
C PHE A 300 -19.17 18.05 20.01
N ASN A 301 -20.17 18.05 19.13
CA ASN A 301 -21.50 18.60 19.38
C ASN A 301 -22.52 17.52 19.77
N SER A 302 -22.13 16.25 19.74
CA SER A 302 -22.99 15.10 20.03
C SER A 302 -22.50 14.35 21.27
N ARG A 303 -23.36 14.25 22.29
CA ARG A 303 -23.11 13.44 23.50
C ARG A 303 -22.72 12.02 23.12
N THR A 304 -23.48 11.38 22.24
CA THR A 304 -23.23 10.00 21.80
C THR A 304 -21.87 9.86 21.12
N ALA A 305 -21.50 10.78 20.22
CA ALA A 305 -20.20 10.71 19.54
C ALA A 305 -19.04 10.92 20.52
N VAL A 306 -19.16 11.89 21.44
CA VAL A 306 -18.14 12.15 22.45
C VAL A 306 -17.98 10.95 23.39
N LEU A 307 -19.06 10.47 24.02
CA LEU A 307 -18.96 9.38 24.99
C LEU A 307 -18.57 8.05 24.33
N SER A 308 -18.97 7.79 23.08
CA SER A 308 -18.52 6.59 22.37
C SER A 308 -17.02 6.64 22.02
N THR A 309 -16.52 7.83 21.64
CA THR A 309 -15.08 8.02 21.39
C THR A 309 -14.28 7.96 22.68
N ALA A 310 -14.77 8.60 23.75
CA ALA A 310 -14.18 8.51 25.08
C ALA A 310 -14.04 7.04 25.49
N LYS A 311 -15.12 6.24 25.41
CA LYS A 311 -15.05 4.81 25.72
C LYS A 311 -13.96 4.10 24.92
N ALA A 312 -13.86 4.38 23.63
CA ALA A 312 -12.86 3.76 22.76
C ALA A 312 -11.43 4.15 23.14
N PHE A 313 -11.20 5.40 23.56
CA PHE A 313 -9.88 5.88 23.99
C PHE A 313 -9.51 5.31 25.36
N GLU A 314 -10.38 5.43 26.38
CA GLU A 314 -10.10 4.88 27.71
C GLU A 314 -9.85 3.36 27.68
N ASP A 315 -10.63 2.62 26.86
CA ASP A 315 -10.42 1.18 26.66
C ASP A 315 -9.07 0.87 26.02
N LEU A 316 -8.69 1.69 25.04
CA LEU A 316 -7.43 1.56 24.34
C LEU A 316 -6.25 1.91 25.27
N GLY A 317 -6.36 2.93 26.11
CA GLY A 317 -5.38 3.29 27.13
C GLY A 317 -5.10 2.13 28.08
N VAL A 318 -6.15 1.55 28.68
CA VAL A 318 -6.03 0.35 29.55
C VAL A 318 -5.37 -0.82 28.81
N ALA A 319 -5.83 -1.11 27.59
CA ALA A 319 -5.29 -2.20 26.78
C ALA A 319 -3.81 -1.98 26.41
N ALA A 320 -3.43 -0.73 26.12
CA ALA A 320 -2.08 -0.31 25.77
C ALA A 320 -1.11 -0.46 26.93
N TYR A 321 -1.45 0.06 28.11
CA TYR A 321 -0.61 -0.07 29.30
C TYR A 321 -0.40 -1.54 29.69
N ASN A 322 -1.46 -2.34 29.72
CA ASN A 322 -1.37 -3.76 30.05
C ASN A 322 -0.58 -4.55 29.00
N GLY A 323 -0.67 -4.16 27.73
CA GLY A 323 0.06 -4.80 26.64
C GLY A 323 1.54 -4.44 26.62
N ALA A 324 1.86 -3.16 26.76
CA ALA A 324 3.22 -2.64 26.68
C ALA A 324 4.02 -2.80 27.97
N GLY A 325 3.36 -2.92 29.13
CA GLY A 325 4.02 -3.04 30.43
C GLY A 325 5.03 -4.19 30.53
N ARG A 326 4.84 -5.26 29.74
CA ARG A 326 5.76 -6.41 29.66
C ARG A 326 7.16 -6.06 29.10
N TYR A 327 7.28 -4.93 28.39
CA TYR A 327 8.54 -4.46 27.79
C TYR A 327 9.29 -3.50 28.71
N ILE A 328 8.74 -3.18 29.90
CA ILE A 328 9.42 -2.36 30.90
C ILE A 328 10.33 -3.24 31.75
N ILE A 329 11.60 -2.86 31.84
CA ILE A 329 12.63 -3.55 32.61
C ILE A 329 12.85 -2.88 33.96
N ALA A 330 12.91 -1.54 34.01
CA ALA A 330 13.17 -0.83 35.26
C ALA A 330 11.94 -0.89 36.20
N PRO A 331 12.09 -1.38 37.44
CA PRO A 331 10.98 -1.49 38.40
C PRO A 331 10.32 -0.14 38.72
N SER A 332 11.09 0.96 38.68
CA SER A 332 10.57 2.32 38.88
C SER A 332 9.56 2.72 37.80
N TYR A 333 9.83 2.39 36.54
CA TYR A 333 8.93 2.67 35.42
C TYR A 333 7.73 1.72 35.41
N LEU A 334 7.89 0.48 35.87
CA LEU A 334 6.77 -0.44 36.03
C LEU A 334 5.81 0.03 37.14
N SER A 335 6.36 0.46 38.28
CA SER A 335 5.55 1.05 39.36
C SER A 335 4.83 2.31 38.92
N LEU A 336 5.46 3.11 38.06
CA LEU A 336 4.85 4.29 37.49
C LEU A 336 3.70 3.93 36.54
N ALA A 337 3.94 3.06 35.57
CA ALA A 337 2.91 2.60 34.64
C ALA A 337 1.71 1.98 35.38
N GLY A 338 1.97 1.23 36.45
CA GLY A 338 0.94 0.68 37.34
C GLY A 338 0.06 1.73 38.03
N LYS A 339 0.59 2.93 38.32
CA LYS A 339 -0.21 4.04 38.87
C LYS A 339 -1.14 4.62 37.81
N ILE A 340 -0.63 4.88 36.61
CA ILE A 340 -1.41 5.48 35.52
C ILE A 340 -2.51 4.52 35.07
N VAL A 341 -2.19 3.25 34.76
CA VAL A 341 -3.21 2.28 34.30
C VAL A 341 -4.35 2.07 35.31
N SER A 342 -4.11 2.28 36.60
CA SER A 342 -5.17 2.22 37.63
C SER A 342 -6.12 3.43 37.59
N VAL A 343 -5.65 4.57 37.10
CA VAL A 343 -6.46 5.76 36.80
C VAL A 343 -7.23 5.54 35.50
N GLU A 344 -6.55 5.11 34.43
CA GLU A 344 -7.17 4.74 33.14
C GLU A 344 -8.34 3.77 33.31
N ALA A 345 -8.16 2.72 34.11
CA ALA A 345 -9.20 1.74 34.37
C ALA A 345 -10.44 2.35 35.06
N ARG A 346 -10.26 3.39 35.88
CA ARG A 346 -11.37 4.13 36.51
C ARG A 346 -12.05 5.05 35.51
N HIS A 347 -11.31 5.69 34.61
CA HIS A 347 -11.89 6.49 33.53
C HIS A 347 -12.74 5.63 32.60
N ALA A 348 -12.20 4.49 32.17
CA ALA A 348 -12.91 3.51 31.34
C ALA A 348 -14.22 3.04 31.99
N ALA A 349 -14.22 2.80 33.32
CA ALA A 349 -15.40 2.43 34.07
C ALA A 349 -16.42 3.60 34.16
N LEU A 350 -15.96 4.82 34.46
CA LEU A 350 -16.82 6.00 34.56
C LEU A 350 -17.51 6.34 33.24
N ILE A 351 -16.80 6.29 32.11
CA ILE A 351 -17.38 6.56 30.80
C ILE A 351 -18.44 5.51 30.44
N ARG A 352 -18.21 4.23 30.77
CA ARG A 352 -19.23 3.18 30.58
C ARG A 352 -20.47 3.44 31.40
N ASP A 353 -20.33 3.86 32.66
CA ASP A 353 -21.47 4.18 33.52
C ASP A 353 -22.27 5.37 32.97
N LEU A 354 -21.61 6.38 32.39
CA LEU A 354 -22.28 7.50 31.69
C LEU A 354 -23.03 7.07 30.41
N LEU A 355 -22.60 5.98 29.75
CA LEU A 355 -23.26 5.43 28.58
C LEU A 355 -24.42 4.50 28.94
N ALA A 356 -24.24 3.69 29.98
CA ALA A 356 -25.22 2.73 30.46
C ALA A 356 -25.02 2.47 31.96
N GLU A 357 -25.83 3.15 32.79
CA GLU A 357 -25.82 2.97 34.24
C GLU A 357 -26.06 1.51 34.63
N SER A 358 -25.45 1.08 35.74
CA SER A 358 -25.60 -0.28 36.29
C SER A 358 -25.12 -1.42 35.37
N SER A 359 -24.33 -1.10 34.33
CA SER A 359 -23.64 -2.10 33.53
C SER A 359 -22.23 -2.36 34.10
N PHE A 360 -22.14 -3.23 35.12
CA PHE A 360 -20.84 -3.53 35.75
C PHE A 360 -19.84 -4.13 34.76
N VAL A 361 -20.31 -5.02 33.86
CA VAL A 361 -19.54 -5.64 32.79
C VAL A 361 -20.48 -5.88 31.60
N GLY A 362 -20.23 -5.20 30.49
CA GLY A 362 -20.93 -5.46 29.23
C GLY A 362 -20.51 -6.77 28.58
N ASN A 363 -21.31 -7.31 27.66
CA ASN A 363 -20.97 -8.53 26.92
C ASN A 363 -19.81 -8.34 25.92
N ASP A 364 -19.40 -7.09 25.68
CA ASP A 364 -18.20 -6.65 24.97
C ASP A 364 -16.92 -6.78 25.80
N VAL A 365 -17.04 -6.83 27.14
CA VAL A 365 -15.91 -6.80 28.07
C VAL A 365 -15.35 -8.19 28.33
N VAL A 366 -16.19 -9.18 28.69
CA VAL A 366 -15.69 -10.53 29.00
C VAL A 366 -16.27 -11.58 28.05
N ALA A 367 -15.46 -12.04 27.10
CA ALA A 367 -15.66 -13.34 26.49
C ALA A 367 -15.25 -14.42 27.51
N LEU A 368 -16.13 -14.73 28.47
CA LEU A 368 -15.81 -15.62 29.60
C LEU A 368 -15.41 -17.04 29.20
N THR A 369 -15.74 -17.51 27.99
CA THR A 369 -15.29 -18.80 27.48
C THR A 369 -15.35 -18.86 25.94
N THR A 370 -14.28 -19.31 25.29
CA THR A 370 -14.35 -19.92 23.93
C THR A 370 -15.06 -21.27 23.93
N ALA A 371 -15.46 -21.77 25.10
CA ALA A 371 -16.25 -22.98 25.22
C ALA A 371 -17.72 -22.68 24.92
N ASN A 372 -18.10 -22.98 23.67
CA ASN A 372 -19.44 -23.44 23.29
C ASN A 372 -20.55 -22.38 23.11
N LYS A 373 -20.34 -21.41 22.21
CA LYS A 373 -21.43 -20.56 21.70
C LYS A 373 -21.46 -20.60 20.17
N THR A 374 -22.62 -20.88 19.59
CA THR A 374 -22.87 -20.93 18.15
C THR A 374 -23.20 -19.54 17.57
N LEU A 375 -22.90 -19.35 16.28
CA LEU A 375 -23.25 -18.15 15.51
C LEU A 375 -24.78 -17.90 15.62
N GLY A 376 -25.18 -16.87 16.36
CA GLY A 376 -26.58 -16.54 16.66
C GLY A 376 -26.90 -16.26 18.13
N ASP A 377 -25.99 -16.51 19.07
CA ASP A 377 -26.14 -16.02 20.46
C ASP A 377 -25.86 -14.50 20.50
N PRO A 378 -26.74 -13.66 21.09
CA PRO A 378 -26.49 -12.22 21.28
C PRO A 378 -25.24 -11.90 22.12
N ASN A 379 -24.65 -12.91 22.78
CA ASN A 379 -23.41 -12.84 23.53
C ASN A 379 -22.29 -13.69 22.89
N TYR A 380 -22.38 -14.01 21.59
CA TYR A 380 -21.30 -14.64 20.84
C TYR A 380 -20.28 -13.57 20.44
N ALA A 381 -19.10 -13.64 21.05
CA ALA A 381 -17.96 -12.79 20.74
C ALA A 381 -16.83 -13.72 20.23
N PRO A 382 -16.37 -13.62 18.97
CA PRO A 382 -15.29 -14.47 18.46
C PRO A 382 -14.00 -14.31 19.31
N ALA A 383 -13.14 -15.33 19.36
CA ALA A 383 -11.84 -15.18 20.03
C ALA A 383 -11.14 -13.90 19.53
N ASN A 384 -10.67 -13.05 20.46
CA ASN A 384 -10.12 -11.70 20.20
C ASN A 384 -11.12 -10.54 20.03
N SER A 385 -12.39 -10.71 20.34
CA SER A 385 -13.40 -9.63 20.31
C SER A 385 -13.65 -8.89 21.64
N SER A 386 -13.03 -9.34 22.73
CA SER A 386 -13.07 -8.62 24.01
C SER A 386 -12.34 -7.28 23.86
N LEU A 387 -13.02 -6.20 24.26
CA LEU A 387 -12.44 -4.86 24.25
C LEU A 387 -11.40 -4.65 25.39
N GLU A 388 -11.44 -5.44 26.45
CA GLU A 388 -10.54 -5.34 27.62
C GLU A 388 -9.36 -6.32 27.58
N ARG A 389 -8.94 -6.74 26.38
CA ARG A 389 -7.71 -7.52 26.22
C ARG A 389 -6.49 -6.61 26.21
N SER A 390 -5.36 -7.09 26.73
CA SER A 390 -4.07 -6.41 26.50
C SER A 390 -3.75 -6.39 25.01
N MET A 391 -3.41 -5.23 24.44
CA MET A 391 -3.06 -5.08 23.04
C MET A 391 -1.57 -4.84 22.87
N SER A 392 -0.94 -5.49 21.89
CA SER A 392 0.45 -5.18 21.55
C SER A 392 0.59 -3.72 21.08
N PRO A 393 1.76 -3.08 21.27
CA PRO A 393 1.99 -1.72 20.76
C PRO A 393 1.63 -1.57 19.28
N THR A 394 1.89 -2.59 18.46
CA THR A 394 1.55 -2.60 17.03
C THR A 394 0.04 -2.56 16.78
N GLU A 395 -0.76 -3.31 17.54
CA GLU A 395 -2.22 -3.26 17.44
C GLU A 395 -2.76 -1.89 17.86
N VAL A 396 -2.24 -1.32 18.95
CA VAL A 396 -2.68 0.00 19.44
C VAL A 396 -2.33 1.10 18.43
N VAL A 397 -1.12 1.09 17.90
CA VAL A 397 -0.69 2.11 16.94
C VAL A 397 -1.43 2.02 15.61
N ALA A 398 -1.92 0.85 15.21
CA ALA A 398 -2.80 0.74 14.05
C ALA A 398 -4.11 1.54 14.24
N ILE A 399 -4.60 1.65 15.47
CA ILE A 399 -5.78 2.45 15.82
C ILE A 399 -5.37 3.93 16.00
N VAL A 400 -4.38 4.22 16.83
CA VAL A 400 -3.95 5.60 17.14
C VAL A 400 -3.52 6.37 15.89
N ASN A 401 -2.83 5.72 14.94
CA ASN A 401 -2.38 6.37 13.71
C ASN A 401 -3.51 6.79 12.75
N THR A 402 -4.76 6.42 13.01
CA THR A 402 -5.92 6.96 12.27
C THR A 402 -6.30 8.36 12.75
N PHE A 403 -5.93 8.73 13.98
CA PHE A 403 -6.16 10.04 14.60
C PHE A 403 -4.94 10.96 14.55
N LEU A 404 -3.83 10.54 13.94
CA LEU A 404 -2.60 11.33 13.87
C LEU A 404 -2.30 11.77 12.44
N ALA A 405 -2.02 13.06 12.26
CA ALA A 405 -1.60 13.59 10.97
C ALA A 405 -0.23 13.00 10.55
N PRO A 406 0.08 12.96 9.23
CA PRO A 406 1.42 12.62 8.76
C PRO A 406 2.51 13.44 9.47
N GLY A 407 3.62 12.80 9.84
CA GLY A 407 4.67 13.40 10.65
C GLY A 407 4.39 13.40 12.15
N SER A 408 3.21 12.93 12.58
CA SER A 408 2.90 12.64 13.99
C SER A 408 2.53 11.17 14.24
N LYS A 409 2.30 10.37 13.19
CA LYS A 409 2.04 8.94 13.32
C LYS A 409 3.20 8.24 14.05
N LEU A 410 2.90 7.22 14.83
CA LEU A 410 3.88 6.51 15.65
C LEU A 410 4.45 5.31 14.91
N ASP A 411 5.75 5.07 15.10
CA ASP A 411 6.44 3.83 14.78
C ASP A 411 6.94 3.19 16.08
N VAL A 412 6.34 2.04 16.42
CA VAL A 412 6.61 1.24 17.62
C VAL A 412 7.48 0.03 17.34
N SER A 413 8.09 -0.05 16.15
CA SER A 413 8.93 -1.19 15.76
C SER A 413 10.14 -1.43 16.68
N GLY A 414 10.51 -0.45 17.51
CA GLY A 414 11.56 -0.53 18.50
C GLY A 414 11.16 -1.07 19.88
N ILE A 415 9.86 -1.27 20.15
CA ILE A 415 9.37 -1.89 21.39
C ILE A 415 9.24 -3.40 21.17
N ARG A 416 10.14 -4.20 21.76
CA ARG A 416 10.19 -5.67 21.60
C ARG A 416 10.72 -6.37 22.83
#